data_AF-A0A4Y2EM93-F1
#
_entry.id   AF-A0A4Y2EM93-F1
#
_cell.length_a   1.000
_cell.length_b   1.000
_cell.length_c   1.000
_cell.angle_alpha   90.00
_cell.angle_beta   90.00
_cell.angle_gamma   90.00
#
_symmetry.space_group_name_H-M   'P 1'
#
loop_
_entity.id
_entity.type
_entity.pdbx_description
1 polymer ?
#
loop_
_entity_poly.entity_id
_entity_poly.type
_entity_poly.pdbx_seq_one_letter_code
_entity_poly.pdbx_strand_id
1 'polypeptide(L)'
;MSNKCIRSVPDAAMACFQDLSDFERGVIVGAREMGHSIFEVAMEFGFSRTTISRVYREYRVSGKTSNFRHRCGRKKDLEKTGPLTSDANP
;
A
#
# COMPACT_ATOMS: atom_id res chain seq x y z
N MET A 1 -8.43 -29.36 30.65
CA MET A 1 -8.40 -29.01 29.22
C MET A 1 -8.71 -27.53 29.10
N SER A 2 -7.69 -26.70 28.86
CA SER A 2 -7.86 -25.24 28.80
C SER A 2 -8.21 -24.84 27.37
N ASN A 3 -9.39 -24.28 27.19
CA ASN A 3 -9.89 -23.82 25.90
C ASN A 3 -8.96 -22.70 25.40
N LYS A 4 -8.16 -22.99 24.37
CA LYS A 4 -7.46 -21.97 23.59
C LYS A 4 -8.55 -21.15 22.90
N CYS A 5 -8.88 -19.99 23.47
CA CYS A 5 -9.70 -19.00 22.80
C CYS A 5 -8.94 -18.55 21.54
N ILE A 6 -9.26 -19.19 20.41
CA ILE A 6 -8.89 -18.71 19.10
C ILE A 6 -9.69 -17.41 18.95
N ARG A 7 -9.08 -16.28 19.31
CA ARG A 7 -9.65 -14.97 18.98
C ARG A 7 -9.72 -14.93 17.46
N SER A 8 -10.93 -15.09 16.94
CA SER A 8 -11.27 -14.82 15.56
C SER A 8 -10.91 -13.37 15.27
N VAL A 9 -9.89 -13.18 14.45
CA VAL A 9 -9.46 -11.86 13.98
C VAL A 9 -10.59 -11.31 13.09
N PRO A 10 -11.05 -10.06 13.27
CA PRO A 10 -12.02 -9.46 12.36
C PRO A 10 -11.45 -9.36 10.95
N ASP A 11 -12.28 -9.63 9.95
CA ASP A 11 -11.97 -9.64 8.50
C ASP A 11 -11.39 -8.29 7.99
N ALA A 12 -11.54 -7.21 8.78
CA ALA A 12 -10.89 -5.92 8.56
C ALA A 12 -9.34 -5.98 8.68
N ALA A 13 -8.76 -7.10 9.12
CA ALA A 13 -7.32 -7.26 9.32
C ALA A 13 -6.48 -7.36 8.04
N MET A 14 -7.10 -7.37 6.85
CA MET A 14 -6.36 -7.41 5.58
C MET A 14 -6.85 -6.36 4.57
N ALA A 15 -7.26 -5.17 5.03
CA ALA A 15 -7.12 -4.00 4.15
C ALA A 15 -5.62 -3.90 3.82
N CYS A 16 -5.27 -4.22 2.58
CA CYS A 16 -3.90 -4.11 2.12
C CYS A 16 -3.50 -2.66 2.32
N PHE A 17 -2.24 -2.42 2.67
CA PHE A 17 -1.73 -1.05 2.78
C PHE A 17 -2.02 -0.20 1.51
N GLN A 18 -2.13 -0.84 0.34
CA GLN A 18 -2.53 -0.22 -0.92
C GLN A 18 -3.98 0.31 -0.93
N ASP A 19 -4.85 -0.22 -0.06
CA ASP A 19 -6.27 0.10 -0.04
C ASP A 19 -6.57 1.38 0.77
N LEU A 20 -5.58 1.89 1.51
CA LEU A 20 -5.72 3.18 2.17
C LEU A 20 -5.81 4.30 1.13
N SER A 21 -6.89 5.07 1.21
CA SER A 21 -7.05 6.30 0.47
C SER A 21 -5.97 7.32 0.83
N ASP A 22 -5.69 8.24 -0.10
CA ASP A 22 -4.76 9.35 0.16
C ASP A 22 -5.21 10.20 1.35
N PHE A 23 -6.53 10.30 1.59
CA PHE A 23 -7.09 10.98 2.75
C PHE A 23 -6.74 10.27 4.06
N GLU A 24 -6.99 8.97 4.18
CA GLU A 24 -6.65 8.18 5.38
C GLU A 24 -5.15 8.21 5.67
N ARG A 25 -4.32 8.17 4.61
CA ARG A 25 -2.87 8.35 4.72
C ARG A 25 -2.50 9.73 5.25
N GLY A 26 -3.18 10.77 4.77
CA GLY A 26 -3.05 12.13 5.27
C GLY A 26 -3.38 12.24 6.76
N VAL A 27 -4.48 11.61 7.20
CA VAL A 27 -4.87 11.56 8.62
C VAL A 27 -3.78 10.91 9.49
N ILE A 28 -3.23 9.76 9.06
CA ILE A 28 -2.17 9.07 9.80
C ILE A 28 -0.90 9.95 9.90
N VAL A 29 -0.48 10.57 8.80
CA VAL A 29 0.71 11.42 8.78
C VAL A 29 0.52 12.66 9.65
N GLY A 30 -0.62 13.36 9.51
CA GLY A 30 -0.93 14.55 10.29
C GLY A 30 -0.92 14.27 11.79
N ALA A 31 -1.58 13.19 12.24
CA ALA A 31 -1.58 12.83 13.66
C ALA A 31 -0.17 12.52 14.20
N ARG A 32 0.67 11.84 13.40
CA ARG A 32 2.05 11.54 13.79
C ARG A 32 2.95 12.78 13.80
N GLU A 33 2.72 13.76 12.92
CA GLU A 33 3.43 15.04 12.94
C GLU A 33 3.01 15.94 14.12
N MET A 34 1.74 15.85 14.54
CA MET A 34 1.26 16.48 15.77
C MET A 34 1.80 15.83 17.05
N GLY A 35 2.63 14.78 16.95
CA GLY A 35 3.29 14.14 18.09
C GLY A 35 2.53 12.98 18.72
N HIS A 36 1.35 12.60 18.20
CA HIS A 36 0.61 11.45 18.71
C HIS A 36 1.40 10.15 18.56
N SER A 37 1.34 9.30 19.57
CA SER A 37 1.92 7.96 19.55
C SER A 37 1.18 7.04 18.57
N ILE A 38 1.84 5.96 18.16
CA ILE A 38 1.23 4.96 17.25
C ILE A 38 -0.02 4.34 17.89
N PHE A 39 -0.03 4.19 19.22
CA PHE A 39 -1.16 3.60 19.93
C PHE A 39 -2.36 4.54 19.98
N GLU A 40 -2.14 5.83 20.26
CA GLU A 40 -3.20 6.84 20.24
C GLU A 40 -3.87 6.91 18.86
N VAL A 41 -3.07 7.00 17.78
CA VAL A 41 -3.60 7.02 16.40
C VAL A 41 -4.37 5.74 16.07
N ALA A 42 -3.92 4.58 16.57
CA ALA A 42 -4.62 3.31 16.35
C ALA A 42 -5.98 3.27 17.04
N MET A 43 -6.06 3.82 18.26
CA MET A 43 -7.30 3.87 19.02
C MET A 43 -8.28 4.90 18.48
N GLU A 44 -7.79 6.05 18.06
CA GLU A 44 -8.62 7.18 17.63
C GLU A 44 -9.23 6.95 16.24
N PHE A 45 -8.42 6.46 15.30
CA PHE A 45 -8.83 6.32 13.90
C PHE A 45 -9.11 4.87 13.48
N GLY A 46 -8.95 3.91 14.40
CA GLY A 46 -9.23 2.49 14.14
C GLY A 46 -8.23 1.80 13.20
N PHE A 47 -7.08 2.43 12.92
CA PHE A 47 -6.05 1.82 12.08
C PHE A 47 -5.21 0.79 12.86
N SER A 48 -4.71 -0.24 12.17
CA SER A 48 -3.74 -1.14 12.77
C SER A 48 -2.40 -0.43 13.05
N ARG A 49 -1.75 -0.76 14.16
CA ARG A 49 -0.41 -0.23 14.51
C ARG A 49 0.64 -0.49 13.43
N THR A 50 0.53 -1.63 12.74
CA THR A 50 1.39 -2.02 11.61
C THR A 50 1.17 -1.13 10.39
N THR A 51 -0.09 -0.79 10.09
CA THR A 51 -0.46 0.13 9.01
C THR A 51 0.11 1.51 9.27
N ILE A 52 -0.12 2.06 10.48
CA ILE A 52 0.39 3.37 10.89
C ILE A 52 1.91 3.44 10.77
N SER A 53 2.62 2.44 11.30
CA SER A 53 4.08 2.38 11.28
C SER A 53 4.64 2.35 9.86
N ARG A 54 3.99 1.61 8.95
CA ARG A 54 4.42 1.53 7.55
C ARG A 54 4.16 2.83 6.79
N VAL A 55 2.95 3.40 6.90
CA VAL A 55 2.60 4.68 6.26
C VAL A 55 3.56 5.77 6.71
N TYR A 56 3.80 5.90 8.02
CA TYR A 56 4.67 6.94 8.54
C TYR A 56 6.13 6.74 8.10
N ARG A 57 6.62 5.49 8.01
CA ARG A 57 7.96 5.20 7.50
C ARG A 57 8.10 5.57 6.02
N GLU A 58 7.12 5.22 5.19
CA GLU A 58 7.14 5.56 3.76
C GLU A 58 7.08 7.08 3.55
N TYR A 59 6.27 7.76 4.34
CA TYR A 59 6.22 9.22 4.37
C TYR A 59 7.57 9.82 4.75
N ARG A 60 8.22 9.34 5.82
CA ARG A 60 9.54 9.81 6.27
C ARG A 60 10.63 9.65 5.22
N VAL A 61 10.52 8.64 4.35
CA VAL A 61 11.49 8.38 3.28
C VAL A 61 11.18 9.19 2.02
N SER A 62 9.90 9.29 1.63
CA SER A 62 9.49 9.86 0.34
C SER A 62 9.02 11.31 0.40
N GLY A 63 8.64 11.80 1.59
CA GLY A 63 7.95 13.08 1.81
C GLY A 63 6.53 13.12 1.24
N LYS A 64 5.97 11.98 0.83
CA LYS A 64 4.67 11.90 0.14
C LYS A 64 3.71 11.01 0.91
N THR A 65 2.46 11.44 0.98
CA THR A 65 1.36 10.66 1.58
C THR A 65 0.79 9.66 0.58
N SER A 66 0.77 9.99 -0.72
CA SER A 66 0.18 9.14 -1.76
C SER A 66 1.05 7.95 -2.16
N ASN A 67 0.40 6.84 -2.54
CA ASN A 67 1.08 5.60 -2.92
C ASN A 67 0.99 5.33 -4.43
N PHE A 68 1.62 6.14 -5.26
CA PHE A 68 1.60 5.98 -6.73
C PHE A 68 2.43 4.78 -7.25
N ARG A 69 2.62 3.72 -6.46
CA ARG A 69 3.45 2.56 -6.82
C ARG A 69 2.76 1.61 -7.81
N HIS A 70 1.46 1.79 -8.09
CA HIS A 70 0.68 0.88 -8.93
C HIS A 70 1.10 0.77 -10.40
N ARG A 71 1.90 1.71 -10.93
CA ARG A 71 2.38 1.65 -12.33
C ARG A 71 3.90 1.45 -12.45
N CYS A 72 4.53 0.90 -11.42
CA CYS A 72 5.93 0.51 -11.45
C CYS A 72 6.02 -0.97 -11.83
N GLY A 73 6.29 -1.24 -13.11
CA GLY A 73 6.61 -2.56 -13.62
C GLY A 73 7.82 -2.49 -14.53
N ARG A 74 8.57 -3.59 -14.65
CA ARG A 74 9.64 -3.70 -15.65
C ARG A 74 9.00 -3.58 -17.04
N LYS A 75 9.47 -2.62 -17.86
CA LYS A 75 9.05 -2.55 -19.27
C LYS A 75 9.37 -3.90 -19.92
N LYS A 76 8.40 -4.49 -20.63
CA LYS A 76 8.67 -5.66 -21.47
C LYS A 76 9.43 -5.17 -22.70
N ASP A 77 10.50 -5.86 -23.06
CA ASP A 77 11.21 -5.59 -24.31
C ASP A 77 10.23 -5.87 -25.46
N LEU A 78 10.11 -4.92 -26.38
CA LEU A 78 9.28 -5.09 -27.57
C LEU A 78 10.02 -6.11 -28.44
N GLU A 79 9.54 -7.36 -28.48
CA GLU A 79 9.97 -8.32 -29.51
C GLU A 79 9.75 -7.63 -30.86
N LYS A 80 10.84 -7.31 -31.55
CA LYS A 80 10.81 -6.74 -32.89
C LYS A 80 10.25 -7.83 -33.81
N THR A 81 8.94 -7.80 -34.06
CA THR A 81 8.33 -8.57 -35.14
C THR A 81 9.18 -8.31 -36.39
N GLY A 82 9.79 -9.36 -36.91
CA GLY A 82 10.66 -9.30 -38.08
C GLY A 82 9.93 -8.68 -39.28
N PRO A 83 10.66 -8.30 -40.35
CA PRO A 83 10.06 -7.67 -41.51
C PRO A 83 8.93 -8.55 -42.06
N LEU A 84 7.74 -7.97 -42.26
CA LEU A 84 6.72 -8.58 -43.10
C LEU A 84 7.30 -8.66 -44.51
N THR A 85 7.88 -9.80 -44.86
CA THR A 85 8.11 -10.17 -46.25
C THR A 85 6.73 -10.45 -46.83
N SER A 86 6.02 -9.40 -47.24
CA SER A 86 5.02 -9.56 -48.28
C SER A 86 5.81 -9.73 -49.58
N ASP A 87 6.09 -10.98 -49.93
CA ASP A 87 6.61 -11.33 -51.24
C ASP A 87 5.70 -10.71 -52.29
N ALA A 88 6.30 -9.94 -53.19
CA ALA A 88 5.62 -9.38 -54.34
C ALA A 88 5.11 -10.53 -55.25
N ASN A 89 3.93 -10.26 -55.81
CA ASN A 89 3.10 -11.02 -56.77
C ASN A 89 3.87 -11.57 -58.01
N PRO A 90 3.30 -12.52 -58.79
CA PRO A 90 4.00 -13.40 -59.75
C PRO A 90 4.48 -12.73 -61.03
#